data_AF-A0A0C1NBX0-F1
#
_entry.id   AF-A0A0C1NBX0-F1
#
_cell.length_a   1.000
_cell.length_b   1.000
_cell.length_c   1.000
_cell.angle_alpha   90.00
_cell.angle_beta   90.00
_cell.angle_gamma   90.00
#
_symmetry.space_group_name_H-M   'P 1'
#
loop_
_entity.id
_entity.type
_entity.pdbx_description
1 polymer ?
#
loop_
_entity_poly.entity_id
_entity_poly.type
_entity_poly.pdbx_seq_one_letter_code
_entity_poly.pdbx_strand_id
1 'polypeptide(L)'
;MKDLIHQFLPEDMMRESVIYQDIAAKERKQEAILLIMRQLNRRFSQLDSLLVEQVQGLSIKQLEDLAEAFVDFSEVGDLVIWLNQQHRE
;
A
#
# COMPACT_ATOMS: atom_id res chain seq x y z
N MET A 1 -12.94 -25.84 -7.89
CA MET A 1 -12.99 -25.23 -6.52
C MET A 1 -13.57 -23.82 -6.57
N LYS A 2 -13.07 -22.94 -7.45
CA LYS A 2 -13.65 -21.60 -7.67
C LYS A 2 -15.15 -21.66 -8.02
N ASP A 3 -15.54 -22.64 -8.84
CA ASP A 3 -16.95 -22.84 -9.26
C ASP A 3 -17.88 -23.22 -8.11
N LEU A 4 -17.39 -23.99 -7.13
CA LEU A 4 -18.14 -24.35 -5.92
C LEU A 4 -18.34 -23.13 -5.01
N ILE A 5 -17.33 -22.27 -4.87
CA ILE A 5 -17.44 -21.05 -4.06
C ILE A 5 -18.50 -20.13 -4.69
N HIS A 6 -18.47 -19.91 -6.00
CA HIS A 6 -19.46 -19.08 -6.68
C HIS A 6 -20.89 -19.64 -6.62
N GLN A 7 -21.06 -20.96 -6.49
CA GLN A 7 -22.37 -21.60 -6.38
C GLN A 7 -23.02 -21.43 -5.00
N PHE A 8 -22.23 -21.40 -3.92
CA PHE A 8 -22.74 -21.32 -2.54
C PHE A 8 -22.56 -19.93 -1.90
N LEU A 9 -21.62 -19.12 -2.42
CA LEU A 9 -21.30 -17.79 -1.96
C LEU A 9 -21.10 -16.88 -3.19
N PRO A 10 -22.20 -16.39 -3.80
CA PRO A 10 -22.13 -15.39 -4.86
C PRO A 10 -21.35 -14.16 -4.38
N GLU A 11 -20.58 -13.55 -5.28
CA GLU A 11 -19.67 -12.45 -4.93
C GLU A 11 -20.39 -11.27 -4.24
N ASP A 12 -21.63 -10.98 -4.67
CA ASP A 12 -22.45 -9.92 -4.09
C ASP A 12 -22.80 -10.19 -2.62
N MET A 13 -23.05 -11.44 -2.25
CA MET A 13 -23.28 -11.82 -0.84
C MET A 13 -21.99 -11.76 -0.02
N MET A 14 -20.85 -12.10 -0.63
CA MET A 14 -19.56 -12.05 0.05
C MET A 14 -19.12 -10.61 0.32
N ARG A 15 -19.40 -9.67 -0.59
CA ARG A 15 -19.04 -8.25 -0.44
C ARG A 15 -19.70 -7.56 0.76
N GLU A 16 -20.82 -8.09 1.25
CA GLU A 16 -21.48 -7.63 2.48
C GLU A 16 -20.76 -8.13 3.76
N SER A 17 -19.89 -9.14 3.65
CA SER A 17 -19.14 -9.67 4.79
C SER A 17 -17.96 -8.77 5.15
N VAL A 18 -17.86 -8.42 6.43
CA VAL A 18 -16.71 -7.68 6.99
C VAL A 18 -15.39 -8.42 6.75
N ILE A 19 -15.40 -9.75 6.83
CA ILE A 19 -14.19 -10.57 6.61
C ILE A 19 -13.71 -10.45 5.16
N TYR A 20 -14.63 -10.42 4.19
CA TYR A 20 -14.27 -10.25 2.78
C TYR A 20 -13.68 -8.85 2.53
N GLN A 21 -14.29 -7.81 3.12
CA GLN A 21 -13.78 -6.45 3.02
C GLN A 21 -12.37 -6.32 3.62
N ASP A 22 -12.10 -7.00 4.75
CA ASP A 22 -10.77 -7.04 5.37
C ASP A 22 -9.73 -7.73 4.48
N ILE A 23 -10.09 -8.85 3.84
CA ILE A 23 -9.19 -9.55 2.91
C ILE A 23 -8.91 -8.66 1.69
N ALA A 24 -9.94 -8.10 1.08
CA ALA A 24 -9.80 -7.21 -0.07
C ALA A 24 -8.99 -5.94 0.28
N ALA A 25 -9.14 -5.40 1.49
CA ALA A 25 -8.34 -4.27 1.97
C ALA A 25 -6.86 -4.66 2.14
N LYS A 26 -6.57 -5.84 2.70
CA LYS A 26 -5.19 -6.34 2.84
C LYS A 26 -4.52 -6.56 1.48
N GLU A 27 -5.22 -7.14 0.52
CA GLU A 27 -4.71 -7.35 -0.84
C GLU A 27 -4.41 -6.02 -1.54
N ARG A 28 -5.34 -5.05 -1.46
CA ARG A 28 -5.12 -3.69 -1.98
C ARG A 28 -3.91 -3.01 -1.32
N LYS A 29 -3.75 -3.13 0.00
CA LYS A 29 -2.58 -2.57 0.70
C LYS A 29 -1.27 -3.21 0.21
N GLN A 30 -1.24 -4.53 0.07
CA GLN A 30 -0.05 -5.24 -0.43
C GLN A 30 0.33 -4.81 -1.84
N GLU A 31 -0.65 -4.68 -2.74
CA GLU A 31 -0.42 -4.20 -4.10
C GLU A 31 0.12 -2.76 -4.12
N ALA A 32 -0.48 -1.85 -3.32
CA ALA A 32 0.00 -0.48 -3.18
C ALA A 32 1.45 -0.42 -2.68
N ILE A 33 1.79 -1.19 -1.64
CA ILE A 33 3.17 -1.30 -1.14
C ILE A 33 4.12 -1.77 -2.25
N LEU A 34 3.77 -2.84 -2.98
CA LEU A 34 4.62 -3.37 -4.05
C LEU A 34 4.87 -2.34 -5.14
N LEU A 35 3.83 -1.58 -5.54
CA LEU A 35 3.95 -0.54 -6.55
C LEU A 35 4.86 0.60 -6.07
N ILE A 36 4.61 1.14 -4.87
CA ILE A 36 5.42 2.19 -4.27
C ILE A 36 6.88 1.74 -4.13
N MET A 37 7.12 0.55 -3.58
CA MET A 37 8.48 0.03 -3.42
C MET A 37 9.22 -0.11 -4.76
N ARG A 38 8.53 -0.52 -5.82
CA ARG A 38 9.13 -0.57 -7.17
C ARG A 38 9.47 0.81 -7.70
N GLN A 39 8.63 1.82 -7.45
CA GLN A 39 8.89 3.21 -7.87
C GLN A 39 10.07 3.80 -7.11
N LEU A 40 10.07 3.66 -5.78
CA LEU A 40 11.15 4.09 -4.90
C LEU A 40 12.49 3.45 -5.28
N ASN A 41 12.52 2.13 -5.46
CA ASN A 41 13.75 1.42 -5.85
C ASN A 41 14.24 1.82 -7.25
N ARG A 42 13.34 2.21 -8.17
CA ARG A 42 13.72 2.70 -9.50
C ARG A 42 14.35 4.09 -9.46
N ARG A 43 13.87 4.98 -8.59
CA ARG A 43 14.33 6.38 -8.53
C ARG A 43 15.56 6.54 -7.64
N PHE A 44 15.58 5.87 -6.50
CA PHE A 44 16.57 6.08 -5.44
C PHE A 44 17.53 4.90 -5.25
N SER A 45 17.49 3.90 -6.12
CA SER A 45 18.24 2.64 -5.94
C SER A 45 17.84 1.93 -4.62
N GLN A 46 18.76 1.21 -3.99
CA GLN A 46 18.45 0.43 -2.79
C GLN A 46 18.24 1.36 -1.57
N LEU A 47 17.00 1.40 -1.09
CA LEU A 47 16.63 2.11 0.14
C LEU A 47 17.16 1.40 1.40
N ASP A 48 17.41 2.18 2.45
CA ASP A 48 17.71 1.67 3.79
C ASP A 48 16.53 0.84 4.32
N SER A 49 16.83 -0.27 5.02
CA SER A 49 15.82 -1.17 5.57
C SER A 49 14.80 -0.48 6.47
N LEU A 50 15.22 0.56 7.21
CA LEU A 50 14.33 1.33 8.08
C LEU A 50 13.28 2.10 7.28
N LEU A 51 13.65 2.67 6.13
CA LEU A 51 12.70 3.38 5.26
C LEU A 51 11.73 2.39 4.61
N VAL A 52 12.20 1.20 4.25
CA VAL A 52 11.34 0.13 3.73
C VAL A 52 10.28 -0.27 4.76
N GLU A 53 10.68 -0.49 6.01
CA GLU A 53 9.76 -0.85 7.09
C GLU A 53 8.72 0.25 7.35
N GLN A 54 9.15 1.52 7.35
CA GLN A 54 8.24 2.65 7.53
C GLN A 54 7.19 2.72 6.41
N VAL A 55 7.61 2.58 5.15
CA VAL A 55 6.70 2.57 3.99
C VAL A 55 5.71 1.40 4.06
N GLN A 56 6.16 0.21 4.48
CA GLN A 56 5.28 -0.96 4.65
C GLN A 56 4.27 -0.77 5.80
N GLY A 57 4.61 0.04 6.80
CA GLY A 57 3.74 0.41 7.91
C GLY A 57 2.57 1.32 7.54
N LEU A 58 2.69 2.10 6.46
CA LEU A 58 1.70 3.10 6.07
C LEU A 58 0.30 2.51 5.83
N SER A 59 -0.74 3.29 6.12
CA SER A 59 -2.11 2.98 5.72
C SER A 59 -2.30 3.07 4.20
N ILE A 60 -3.41 2.53 3.67
CA ILE A 60 -3.71 2.63 2.22
C ILE A 60 -3.75 4.09 1.78
N LYS A 61 -4.46 4.95 2.55
CA LYS A 61 -4.55 6.37 2.25
C LYS A 61 -3.17 7.04 2.20
N GLN A 62 -2.32 6.75 3.18
CA GLN A 62 -0.95 7.28 3.19
C GLN A 62 -0.11 6.77 2.01
N LEU A 63 -0.33 5.54 1.55
CA LEU A 63 0.34 5.02 0.35
C LEU A 63 -0.14 5.72 -0.93
N GLU A 64 -1.42 6.06 -1.01
CA GLU A 64 -1.99 6.86 -2.10
C GLU A 64 -1.42 8.29 -2.07
N ASP A 65 -1.41 8.93 -0.90
CA ASP A 65 -0.84 10.27 -0.69
C ASP A 65 0.68 10.28 -1.02
N LEU A 66 1.40 9.22 -0.66
CA LEU A 66 2.81 9.03 -1.02
C LEU A 66 2.98 8.90 -2.54
N ALA A 67 2.07 8.23 -3.25
CA ALA A 67 2.15 8.10 -4.70
C ALA A 67 2.05 9.45 -5.41
N GLU A 68 1.21 10.35 -4.90
CA GLU A 68 1.05 11.71 -5.42
C GLU A 68 2.30 12.55 -5.12
N ALA A 69 2.73 12.58 -3.85
CA ALA A 69 3.91 13.34 -3.42
C ALA A 69 5.21 12.83 -4.07
N PHE A 70 5.31 11.52 -4.35
CA PHE A 70 6.50 10.91 -4.94
C PHE A 70 6.90 11.53 -6.28
N VAL A 71 5.95 12.10 -7.03
CA VAL A 71 6.22 12.78 -8.30
C VAL A 71 7.22 13.93 -8.10
N ASP A 72 7.05 14.70 -7.01
CA ASP A 72 7.84 15.89 -6.69
C ASP A 72 9.20 15.59 -6.02
N PHE A 73 9.43 14.35 -5.59
CA PHE A 73 10.68 14.01 -4.87
C PHE A 73 11.89 14.07 -5.81
N SER A 74 12.93 14.77 -5.41
CA SER A 74 14.20 14.84 -6.13
C SER A 74 15.25 13.90 -5.55
N GLU A 75 15.18 13.63 -4.24
CA GLU A 75 16.14 12.79 -3.51
C GLU A 75 15.50 11.99 -2.38
N VAL A 76 16.26 11.06 -1.80
CA VAL A 76 15.80 10.26 -0.64
C VAL A 76 15.44 11.14 0.55
N GLY A 77 16.09 12.31 0.69
CA GLY A 77 15.77 13.29 1.74
C GLY A 77 14.31 13.73 1.73
N ASP A 78 13.70 13.88 0.55
CA ASP A 78 12.30 14.27 0.41
C ASP A 78 11.36 13.19 0.98
N LEU A 79 11.66 11.91 0.71
CA LEU A 79 10.94 10.77 1.28
C LEU A 79 11.06 10.76 2.82
N VAL A 80 12.25 11.01 3.36
CA VAL A 80 12.47 11.04 4.82
C VAL A 80 11.67 12.16 5.46
N ILE A 81 11.65 13.35 4.85
CA ILE A 81 10.87 14.49 5.34
C ILE A 81 9.38 14.15 5.32
N TRP A 82 8.88 13.57 4.22
CA TRP A 82 7.48 13.19 4.07
C TRP A 82 7.07 12.14 5.12
N LEU A 83 7.86 11.07 5.31
CA LEU A 83 7.57 10.03 6.31
C LEU A 83 7.52 10.59 7.73
N ASN A 84 8.41 11.53 8.07
CA ASN A 84 8.40 12.19 9.37
C ASN A 84 7.15 13.07 9.61
N GLN A 85 6.52 13.59 8.55
CA GLN A 85 5.27 14.33 8.64
C GLN A 85 4.09 13.40 8.92
N GLN A 86 4.09 12.19 8.35
CA GLN A 86 3.03 11.19 8.57
C GLN A 86 2.94 10.68 10.01
N HIS A 87 4.02 10.79 10.80
CA HIS A 87 4.02 10.45 12.21
C HIS A 87 3.43 11.53 13.13
N ARG A 88 3.09 12.73 12.60
CA ARG A 88 2.55 13.85 13.38
C ARG A 88 1.03 14.00 13.29
N GLU A 89 0.37 13.13 12.53
CA GLU A 89 -1.10 13.02 12.44
C GLU A 89 -1.60 11.80 13.23
#